data_AF-A0A2A5V9H3-F1
#
_entry.id   AF-A0A2A5V9H3-F1
#
_cell.length_a   1.000
_cell.length_b   1.000
_cell.length_c   1.000
_cell.angle_alpha   90.00
_cell.angle_beta   90.00
_cell.angle_gamma   90.00
#
_symmetry.space_group_name_H-M   'P 1'
#
loop_
_entity.id
_entity.type
_entity.pdbx_description
1 polymer ?
#
loop_
_entity_poly.entity_id
_entity_poly.type
_entity_poly.pdbx_seq_one_letter_code
_entity_poly.pdbx_strand_id
1 'polypeptide(L)'
;MKLIDCFMYFDEDVVLDIRLNTLYEKVDKFIIVEATKNHAGQDKKLNFKIENFPKFKDKINYIVVNDMPKNVKSPKKGWHENHVRDQFQRNAIERGYNKYSEDDLIMISDIDEIPNPKKIEEFNIKNKFACFLQKNFQSKINLQNVSDGEWPGTKICQKKNLKSPQWLRDIKIKKKPFWKVFNNKIQVINNGGWHFSFLKDPESIRNKIKSYSHQEYNTEEFTDTNLIKKKISQGEDLFQRNIKYKKITIDNTFPEYIIKNKEKFKDWIV
;
A
#
# COMPACT_ATOMS: atom_id res chain seq x y z
N MET A 1 6.98 1.24 23.53
CA MET A 1 7.09 0.54 22.23
C MET A 1 7.01 1.61 21.16
N LYS A 2 7.94 1.61 20.22
CA LYS A 2 7.88 2.47 19.02
C LYS A 2 6.93 1.87 17.99
N LEU A 3 6.31 2.70 17.18
CA LEU A 3 5.47 2.34 16.05
C LEU A 3 6.13 2.75 14.74
N ILE A 4 6.45 1.77 13.91
CA ILE A 4 7.20 1.96 12.67
C ILE A 4 6.29 1.64 11.48
N ASP A 5 6.09 2.63 10.61
CA ASP A 5 5.31 2.48 9.40
C ASP A 5 6.21 2.17 8.21
N CYS A 6 6.00 1.03 7.54
CA CYS A 6 6.92 0.56 6.52
C CYS A 6 6.21 0.20 5.21
N PHE A 7 6.73 0.71 4.10
CA PHE A 7 6.15 0.52 2.77
C PHE A 7 7.20 0.69 1.67
N MET A 8 6.89 0.18 0.49
CA MET A 8 7.67 0.44 -0.72
C MET A 8 7.18 1.72 -1.39
N TYR A 9 8.09 2.44 -2.03
CA TYR A 9 7.79 3.62 -2.83
C TYR A 9 8.15 3.39 -4.29
N PHE A 10 7.31 3.90 -5.20
CA PHE A 10 7.62 3.95 -6.62
C PHE A 10 7.52 5.37 -7.16
N ASP A 11 6.34 5.98 -7.22
CA ASP A 11 6.12 7.30 -7.85
C ASP A 11 4.80 7.96 -7.41
N GLU A 12 4.31 7.64 -6.21
CA GLU A 12 3.00 8.06 -5.69
C GLU A 12 3.07 9.26 -4.72
N ASP A 13 3.64 10.39 -5.12
CA ASP A 13 3.85 11.56 -4.24
C ASP A 13 2.56 12.08 -3.60
N VAL A 14 1.43 12.10 -4.32
CA VAL A 14 0.13 12.53 -3.77
C VAL A 14 -0.31 11.62 -2.62
N VAL A 15 -0.17 10.30 -2.81
CA VAL A 15 -0.51 9.30 -1.79
C VAL A 15 0.47 9.37 -0.62
N LEU A 16 1.75 9.55 -0.91
CA LEU A 16 2.79 9.69 0.11
C LEU A 16 2.52 10.91 1.00
N ASP A 17 2.18 12.06 0.41
CA ASP A 17 1.81 13.27 1.14
C ASP A 17 0.60 13.06 2.05
N ILE A 18 -0.44 12.37 1.57
CA ILE A 18 -1.59 11.98 2.38
C ILE A 18 -1.15 11.07 3.53
N ARG A 19 -0.38 10.01 3.26
CA ARG A 19 0.07 9.03 4.24
C ARG A 19 0.91 9.67 5.33
N LEU A 20 1.94 10.43 4.95
CA LEU A 20 2.85 11.09 5.88
C LEU A 20 2.08 12.04 6.79
N ASN A 21 1.24 12.93 6.26
CA ASN A 21 0.45 13.85 7.09
C ASN A 21 -0.58 13.13 7.97
N THR A 22 -1.16 12.03 7.51
CA THR A 22 -2.16 11.26 8.27
C THR A 22 -1.54 10.54 9.46
N LEU A 23 -0.32 10.02 9.31
CA LEU A 23 0.33 9.18 10.31
C LEU A 23 1.36 9.92 11.17
N TYR A 24 1.76 11.14 10.77
CA TYR A 24 2.88 11.87 11.35
C TYR A 24 2.89 11.91 12.88
N GLU A 25 1.76 12.20 13.51
CA GLU A 25 1.65 12.33 14.96
C GLU A 25 1.68 10.97 15.69
N LYS A 26 1.26 9.88 15.03
CA LYS A 26 1.09 8.57 15.66
C LYS A 26 2.32 7.67 15.52
N VAL A 27 3.08 7.80 14.43
CA VAL A 27 4.24 6.93 14.17
C VAL A 27 5.55 7.59 14.59
N ASP A 28 6.49 6.77 15.04
CA ASP A 28 7.82 7.23 15.42
C ASP A 28 8.70 7.44 14.19
N LYS A 29 8.63 6.52 13.22
CA LYS A 29 9.45 6.52 12.01
C LYS A 29 8.71 5.92 10.82
N PHE A 30 9.04 6.43 9.63
CA PHE A 30 8.64 5.87 8.35
C PHE A 30 9.84 5.16 7.72
N ILE A 31 9.69 3.89 7.34
CA ILE A 31 10.66 3.17 6.53
C ILE A 31 10.17 3.16 5.09
N ILE A 32 10.87 3.87 4.22
CA ILE A 32 10.52 3.98 2.80
C ILE A 32 11.57 3.22 2.00
N VAL A 33 11.12 2.23 1.20
CA VAL A 33 12.03 1.40 0.40
C VAL A 33 11.79 1.61 -1.09
N GLU A 34 12.85 1.95 -1.82
CA GLU A 34 12.82 2.06 -3.28
C GLU A 34 13.96 1.24 -3.90
N ALA A 35 13.68 0.54 -5.00
CA ALA A 35 14.67 -0.23 -5.73
C ALA A 35 15.21 0.53 -6.96
N THR A 36 16.45 0.23 -7.34
CA THR A 36 17.08 0.69 -8.59
C THR A 36 16.63 -0.10 -9.83
N LYS A 37 15.80 -1.14 -9.64
CA LYS A 37 15.18 -1.93 -10.70
C LYS A 37 13.67 -1.99 -10.51
N ASN A 38 12.92 -2.02 -11.62
CA ASN A 38 11.48 -2.32 -11.56
C ASN A 38 11.24 -3.83 -11.39
N HIS A 39 9.98 -4.23 -11.19
CA HIS A 39 9.66 -5.65 -11.00
C HIS A 39 9.86 -6.48 -12.28
N ALA A 40 9.89 -5.84 -13.45
CA ALA A 40 10.29 -6.44 -14.72
C ALA A 40 11.81 -6.63 -14.89
N GLY A 41 12.62 -6.17 -13.93
CA GLY A 41 14.07 -6.35 -13.92
C GLY A 41 14.88 -5.27 -14.66
N GLN A 42 14.20 -4.28 -15.23
CA GLN A 42 14.84 -3.16 -15.92
C GLN A 42 15.39 -2.14 -14.90
N ASP A 43 16.53 -1.53 -15.23
CA ASP A 43 17.07 -0.42 -14.45
C ASP A 43 16.10 0.76 -14.46
N LYS A 44 15.95 1.40 -13.30
CA LYS A 44 15.13 2.60 -13.13
C LYS A 44 15.85 3.64 -12.29
N LYS A 45 15.52 4.91 -12.55
CA LYS A 45 15.90 6.00 -11.67
C LYS A 45 15.12 5.90 -10.35
N LEU A 46 15.73 6.38 -9.29
CA LEU A 46 15.05 6.58 -8.02
C LEU A 46 14.18 7.83 -8.13
N ASN A 47 12.93 7.72 -7.73
CA ASN A 47 11.92 8.75 -7.84
C ASN A 47 11.76 9.51 -6.52
N PHE A 48 12.02 8.87 -5.37
CA PHE A 48 11.84 9.49 -4.06
C PHE A 48 12.84 10.63 -3.86
N LYS A 49 12.31 11.81 -3.54
CA LYS A 49 13.09 13.01 -3.22
C LYS A 49 12.68 13.53 -1.85
N ILE A 50 13.57 13.40 -0.86
CA ILE A 50 13.28 13.82 0.51
C ILE A 50 13.05 15.34 0.60
N GLU A 51 13.60 16.09 -0.35
CA GLU A 51 13.45 17.54 -0.50
C GLU A 51 11.99 17.96 -0.73
N ASN A 52 11.17 17.08 -1.30
CA ASN A 52 9.72 17.32 -1.47
C ASN A 52 8.94 17.18 -0.15
N PHE A 53 9.57 16.60 0.89
CA PHE A 53 8.94 16.22 2.16
C PHE A 53 9.70 16.77 3.39
N PRO A 54 10.07 18.07 3.43
CA PRO A 54 10.98 18.60 4.45
C PRO A 54 10.44 18.45 5.87
N LYS A 55 9.13 18.59 6.07
CA LYS A 55 8.43 18.39 7.36
C LYS A 55 8.67 17.00 7.96
N PHE A 56 8.93 15.99 7.13
CA PHE A 56 8.98 14.59 7.56
C PHE A 56 10.40 14.05 7.63
N LYS A 57 11.40 14.85 7.27
CA LYS A 57 12.80 14.44 7.11
C LYS A 57 13.34 13.72 8.35
N ASP A 58 13.02 14.22 9.54
CA ASP A 58 13.48 13.63 10.79
C ASP A 58 12.83 12.28 11.11
N LYS A 59 11.66 11.97 10.54
CA LYS A 59 10.97 10.69 10.73
C LYS A 59 11.20 9.67 9.62
N ILE A 60 11.69 10.10 8.45
CA ILE A 60 11.90 9.20 7.31
C ILE A 60 13.28 8.52 7.40
N ASN A 61 13.28 7.20 7.28
CA ASN A 61 14.44 6.39 6.98
C ASN A 61 14.26 5.80 5.57
N TYR A 62 14.98 6.35 4.61
CA TYR A 62 14.91 5.96 3.21
C TYR A 62 15.98 4.92 2.88
N ILE A 63 15.56 3.78 2.33
CA ILE A 63 16.42 2.64 2.00
C ILE A 63 16.39 2.40 0.50
N VAL A 64 17.57 2.44 -0.11
CA VAL A 64 17.76 2.11 -1.53
C VAL A 64 18.15 0.65 -1.67
N VAL A 65 17.43 -0.09 -2.52
CA VAL A 65 17.71 -1.49 -2.86
C VAL A 65 18.42 -1.56 -4.21
N ASN A 66 19.72 -1.81 -4.19
CA ASN A 66 20.58 -1.89 -5.37
C ASN A 66 21.02 -3.31 -5.73
N ASP A 67 20.55 -4.31 -4.98
CA ASP A 67 20.91 -5.72 -5.08
C ASP A 67 19.73 -6.60 -5.50
N MET A 68 18.75 -6.02 -6.21
CA MET A 68 17.61 -6.76 -6.74
C MET A 68 18.08 -7.91 -7.65
N PRO A 69 17.55 -9.14 -7.49
CA PRO A 69 17.96 -10.28 -8.29
C PRO A 69 17.66 -10.05 -9.77
N LYS A 70 18.60 -10.39 -10.67
CA LYS A 70 18.45 -10.24 -12.13
C LYS A 70 17.71 -11.40 -12.79
N ASN A 71 18.02 -12.63 -12.38
CA ASN A 71 17.38 -13.84 -12.90
C ASN A 71 16.53 -14.43 -11.78
N VAL A 72 15.24 -14.59 -12.03
CA VAL A 72 14.28 -15.10 -11.04
C VAL A 72 13.43 -16.19 -11.70
N LYS A 73 12.98 -17.16 -10.91
CA LYS A 73 12.00 -18.15 -11.34
C LYS A 73 10.67 -17.83 -10.69
N SER A 74 9.57 -18.07 -11.39
CA SER A 74 8.24 -17.84 -10.84
C SER A 74 8.07 -18.49 -9.45
N PRO A 75 7.54 -17.76 -8.45
CA PRO A 75 7.46 -18.28 -7.08
C PRO A 75 6.38 -19.37 -6.96
N LYS A 76 5.40 -19.39 -7.87
CA LYS A 76 4.24 -20.30 -7.88
C LYS A 76 3.73 -20.49 -9.31
N LYS A 77 3.16 -21.67 -9.60
CA LYS A 77 2.52 -21.93 -10.90
C LYS A 77 1.47 -20.84 -11.22
N GLY A 78 1.58 -20.21 -12.39
CA GLY A 78 0.67 -19.16 -12.86
C GLY A 78 1.01 -17.75 -12.41
N TRP A 79 2.06 -17.53 -11.61
CA TRP A 79 2.54 -16.19 -11.26
C TRP A 79 3.64 -15.75 -12.23
N HIS A 80 3.68 -14.48 -12.59
CA HIS A 80 4.84 -13.93 -13.31
C HIS A 80 6.09 -13.95 -12.42
N GLU A 81 7.27 -14.10 -13.01
CA GLU A 81 8.54 -14.08 -12.27
C GLU A 81 8.80 -12.74 -11.55
N ASN A 82 8.15 -11.67 -12.03
CA ASN A 82 8.22 -10.31 -11.47
C ASN A 82 7.78 -10.27 -10.01
N HIS A 83 6.90 -11.20 -9.58
CA HIS A 83 6.51 -11.30 -8.18
C HIS A 83 7.70 -11.62 -7.27
N VAL A 84 8.74 -12.31 -7.73
CA VAL A 84 9.93 -12.54 -6.89
C VAL A 84 10.63 -11.23 -6.58
N ARG A 85 10.73 -10.33 -7.56
CA ARG A 85 11.33 -9.01 -7.37
C ARG A 85 10.49 -8.13 -6.44
N ASP A 86 9.17 -8.12 -6.59
CA ASP A 86 8.25 -7.46 -5.65
C ASP A 86 8.46 -7.95 -4.21
N GLN A 87 8.48 -9.28 -4.00
CA GLN A 87 8.68 -9.87 -2.69
C GLN A 87 10.08 -9.58 -2.12
N PHE A 88 11.11 -9.56 -2.96
CA PHE A 88 12.47 -9.22 -2.55
C PHE A 88 12.54 -7.77 -2.06
N GLN A 89 12.03 -6.81 -2.84
CA GLN A 89 12.00 -5.40 -2.43
C GLN A 89 11.19 -5.22 -1.15
N ARG A 90 10.04 -5.89 -1.03
CA ARG A 90 9.23 -5.84 0.19
C ARG A 90 9.99 -6.41 1.39
N ASN A 91 10.70 -7.52 1.23
CA ASN A 91 11.53 -8.06 2.31
C ASN A 91 12.71 -7.16 2.67
N ALA A 92 13.24 -6.37 1.73
CA ALA A 92 14.30 -5.41 2.01
C ALA A 92 13.87 -4.29 2.98
N ILE A 93 12.57 -4.13 3.27
CA ILE A 93 12.06 -3.29 4.37
C ILE A 93 12.72 -3.63 5.71
N GLU A 94 13.08 -4.90 5.93
CA GLU A 94 13.80 -5.36 7.12
C GLU A 94 15.07 -4.57 7.41
N ARG A 95 15.79 -4.16 6.36
CA ARG A 95 17.01 -3.34 6.46
C ARG A 95 16.76 -2.03 7.21
N GLY A 96 15.55 -1.48 7.10
CA GLY A 96 15.18 -0.23 7.76
C GLY A 96 14.75 -0.37 9.21
N TYR A 97 14.24 -1.54 9.62
CA TYR A 97 13.73 -1.76 10.97
C TYR A 97 14.59 -2.67 11.88
N ASN A 98 15.70 -3.21 11.40
CA ASN A 98 16.56 -4.10 12.19
C ASN A 98 17.01 -3.52 13.54
N LYS A 99 17.25 -2.20 13.60
CA LYS A 99 17.72 -1.49 14.80
C LYS A 99 16.66 -1.31 15.90
N TYR A 100 15.38 -1.61 15.64
CA TYR A 100 14.31 -1.46 16.62
C TYR A 100 14.25 -2.64 17.58
N SER A 101 13.63 -2.43 18.73
CA SER A 101 13.47 -3.45 19.76
C SER A 101 12.53 -4.56 19.28
N GLU A 102 12.70 -5.75 19.82
CA GLU A 102 11.85 -6.92 19.59
C GLU A 102 10.38 -6.68 19.98
N ASP A 103 10.14 -5.76 20.93
CA ASP A 103 8.80 -5.36 21.35
C ASP A 103 8.20 -4.20 20.55
N ASP A 104 8.96 -3.55 19.66
CA ASP A 104 8.45 -2.46 18.83
C ASP A 104 7.43 -2.97 17.79
N LEU A 105 6.49 -2.11 17.41
CA LEU A 105 5.43 -2.42 16.46
C LEU A 105 5.85 -2.08 15.04
N ILE A 106 5.70 -3.05 14.15
CA ILE A 106 5.98 -2.89 12.72
C ILE A 106 4.68 -3.00 11.94
N MET A 107 4.36 -1.95 11.19
CA MET A 107 3.30 -1.96 10.18
C MET A 107 3.91 -2.19 8.80
N ILE A 108 3.35 -3.15 8.05
CA ILE A 108 3.73 -3.45 6.67
C ILE A 108 2.50 -3.23 5.79
N SER A 109 2.63 -2.39 4.77
CA SER A 109 1.60 -2.17 3.75
C SER A 109 2.16 -1.66 2.43
N ASP A 110 1.35 -1.63 1.38
CA ASP A 110 1.67 -0.85 0.19
C ASP A 110 1.45 0.65 0.46
N ILE A 111 2.06 1.55 -0.33
CA ILE A 111 2.02 3.00 -0.05
C ILE A 111 0.59 3.57 -0.01
N ASP A 112 -0.28 3.05 -0.86
CA ASP A 112 -1.69 3.41 -1.00
C ASP A 112 -2.60 2.78 0.06
N GLU A 113 -2.09 1.87 0.89
CA GLU A 113 -2.80 1.26 2.02
C GLU A 113 -2.49 2.04 3.32
N ILE A 114 -3.24 3.11 3.58
CA ILE A 114 -3.01 4.02 4.71
C ILE A 114 -3.88 3.60 5.92
N PRO A 115 -3.30 3.12 7.04
CA PRO A 115 -4.07 2.77 8.22
C PRO A 115 -4.66 4.01 8.89
N ASN A 116 -5.83 3.85 9.51
CA ASN A 116 -6.44 4.90 10.31
C ASN A 116 -5.70 5.01 11.65
N PRO A 117 -5.06 6.15 11.97
CA PRO A 117 -4.26 6.29 13.19
C PRO A 117 -5.08 6.07 14.47
N LYS A 118 -6.39 6.37 14.43
CA LYS A 118 -7.32 6.15 15.55
C LYS A 118 -7.61 4.68 15.82
N LYS A 119 -7.37 3.80 14.85
CA LYS A 119 -7.64 2.37 14.94
C LYS A 119 -6.43 1.54 15.36
N ILE A 120 -5.23 2.13 15.37
CA ILE A 120 -3.99 1.42 15.69
C ILE A 120 -4.00 0.89 17.12
N GLU A 121 -4.59 1.63 18.05
CA GLU A 121 -4.70 1.22 19.47
C GLU A 121 -5.63 0.03 19.70
N GLU A 122 -6.49 -0.33 18.73
CA GLU A 122 -7.31 -1.53 18.81
C GLU A 122 -6.47 -2.81 18.69
N PHE A 123 -5.22 -2.73 18.20
CA PHE A 123 -4.34 -3.89 18.10
C PHE A 123 -4.01 -4.46 19.48
N ASN A 124 -4.49 -5.68 19.74
CA ASN A 124 -4.16 -6.41 20.96
C ASN A 124 -2.96 -7.32 20.71
N ILE A 125 -1.84 -7.00 21.36
CA ILE A 125 -0.57 -7.74 21.25
C ILE A 125 -0.70 -9.24 21.53
N LYS A 126 -1.70 -9.69 22.32
CA LYS A 126 -1.97 -11.11 22.59
C LYS A 126 -2.33 -11.88 21.30
N ASN A 127 -2.93 -11.20 20.32
CA ASN A 127 -3.26 -11.79 19.02
C ASN A 127 -2.05 -11.94 18.08
N LYS A 128 -0.88 -11.40 18.47
CA LYS A 128 0.39 -11.34 17.71
C LYS A 128 0.35 -10.54 16.41
N PHE A 129 -0.73 -10.61 15.65
CA PHE A 129 -0.90 -9.97 14.34
C PHE A 129 -2.30 -9.36 14.22
N ALA A 130 -2.42 -8.22 13.54
CA ALA A 130 -3.70 -7.69 13.08
C ALA A 130 -3.65 -7.23 11.63
N CYS A 131 -4.81 -7.20 10.98
CA CYS A 131 -5.06 -6.67 9.65
C CYS A 131 -6.10 -5.55 9.77
N PHE A 132 -5.77 -4.38 9.23
CA PHE A 132 -6.68 -3.26 9.09
C PHE A 132 -7.50 -3.43 7.81
N LEU A 133 -8.82 -3.53 7.94
CA LEU A 133 -9.73 -3.49 6.80
C LEU A 133 -9.92 -2.04 6.37
N GLN A 134 -9.68 -1.76 5.10
CA GLN A 134 -9.61 -0.41 4.57
C GLN A 134 -10.70 -0.17 3.53
N LYS A 135 -11.28 1.03 3.52
CA LYS A 135 -12.18 1.44 2.44
C LYS A 135 -11.40 1.46 1.12
N ASN A 136 -11.95 0.83 0.07
CA ASN A 136 -11.26 0.64 -1.20
C ASN A 136 -11.64 1.73 -2.22
N PHE A 137 -10.71 2.62 -2.55
CA PHE A 137 -10.87 3.69 -3.53
C PHE A 137 -9.95 3.46 -4.73
N GLN A 138 -10.38 3.93 -5.90
CA GLN A 138 -9.55 3.87 -7.11
C GLN A 138 -9.63 5.17 -7.90
N SER A 139 -8.50 5.61 -8.45
CA SER A 139 -8.35 6.75 -9.38
C SER A 139 -8.67 8.14 -8.83
N LYS A 140 -9.59 8.24 -7.86
CA LYS A 140 -10.00 9.46 -7.17
C LYS A 140 -10.19 9.17 -5.69
N ILE A 141 -9.92 10.16 -4.85
CA ILE A 141 -9.97 10.05 -3.39
C ILE A 141 -11.33 9.57 -2.92
N ASN A 142 -12.42 10.00 -3.56
CA ASN A 142 -13.78 9.74 -3.12
C ASN A 142 -14.56 8.78 -4.04
N LEU A 143 -13.87 8.05 -4.92
CA LEU A 143 -14.48 7.06 -5.81
C LEU A 143 -14.28 5.66 -5.23
N GLN A 144 -15.28 5.18 -4.48
CA GLN A 144 -15.20 3.95 -3.69
C GLN A 144 -15.68 2.74 -4.48
N ASN A 145 -14.94 1.64 -4.45
CA ASN A 145 -15.39 0.32 -4.88
C ASN A 145 -16.45 -0.20 -3.88
N VAL A 146 -17.66 -0.49 -4.38
CA VAL A 146 -18.77 -1.03 -3.59
C VAL A 146 -19.08 -2.50 -3.91
N SER A 147 -18.32 -3.13 -4.82
CA SER A 147 -18.46 -4.54 -5.20
C SER A 147 -17.71 -5.50 -4.28
N ASP A 148 -16.45 -5.17 -3.91
CA ASP A 148 -15.52 -6.15 -3.30
C ASP A 148 -15.38 -6.03 -1.77
N GLY A 149 -16.18 -5.16 -1.13
CA GLY A 149 -16.09 -4.90 0.31
C GLY A 149 -14.83 -4.15 0.72
N GLU A 150 -14.43 -4.31 1.99
CA GLU A 150 -13.22 -3.67 2.53
C GLU A 150 -11.94 -4.42 2.11
N TRP A 151 -10.89 -3.65 1.85
CA TRP A 151 -9.58 -4.13 1.44
C TRP A 151 -8.72 -4.59 2.63
N PRO A 152 -8.14 -5.80 2.60
CA PRO A 152 -7.19 -6.26 3.61
C PRO A 152 -5.80 -5.64 3.46
N GLY A 153 -5.68 -4.37 3.83
CA GLY A 153 -4.45 -3.61 3.65
C GLY A 153 -3.42 -3.87 4.75
N THR A 154 -3.10 -2.79 5.47
CA THR A 154 -2.02 -2.75 6.45
C THR A 154 -2.10 -3.89 7.46
N LYS A 155 -0.96 -4.50 7.75
CA LYS A 155 -0.82 -5.50 8.81
C LYS A 155 0.20 -5.04 9.83
N ILE A 156 -0.08 -5.33 11.10
CA ILE A 156 0.74 -4.92 12.24
C ILE A 156 1.10 -6.11 13.12
N CYS A 157 2.31 -6.10 13.67
CA CYS A 157 2.75 -7.03 14.70
C CYS A 157 3.91 -6.45 15.52
N GLN A 158 4.25 -7.10 16.63
CA GLN A 158 5.55 -6.84 17.28
C GLN A 158 6.68 -7.43 16.44
N LYS A 159 7.84 -6.76 16.40
CA LYS A 159 9.02 -7.20 15.63
C LYS A 159 9.41 -8.66 15.90
N LYS A 160 9.38 -9.10 17.16
CA LYS A 160 9.66 -10.51 17.54
C LYS A 160 8.76 -11.56 16.91
N ASN A 161 7.57 -11.17 16.45
CA ASN A 161 6.63 -12.06 15.77
C ASN A 161 6.76 -12.00 14.23
N LEU A 162 7.54 -11.05 13.69
CA LEU A 162 7.69 -10.81 12.26
C LEU A 162 8.76 -11.72 11.66
N LYS A 163 8.37 -12.67 10.80
CA LYS A 163 9.34 -13.51 10.07
C LYS A 163 9.97 -12.78 8.87
N SER A 164 9.14 -12.07 8.11
CA SER A 164 9.55 -11.16 7.06
C SER A 164 8.37 -10.25 6.66
N PRO A 165 8.64 -9.10 6.02
CA PRO A 165 7.58 -8.21 5.53
C PRO A 165 6.60 -8.91 4.58
N GLN A 166 7.11 -9.67 3.61
CA GLN A 166 6.26 -10.44 2.68
C GLN A 166 5.45 -11.51 3.42
N TRP A 167 6.06 -12.19 4.39
CA TRP A 167 5.37 -13.21 5.17
C TRP A 167 4.17 -12.63 5.92
N LEU A 168 4.32 -11.45 6.54
CA LEU A 168 3.21 -10.78 7.21
C LEU A 168 2.12 -10.41 6.21
N ARG A 169 2.48 -9.82 5.06
CA ARG A 169 1.52 -9.47 3.99
C ARG A 169 0.69 -10.67 3.54
N ASP A 170 1.31 -11.83 3.39
CA ASP A 170 0.68 -13.07 2.90
C ASP A 170 -0.31 -13.72 3.89
N ILE A 171 -0.37 -13.26 5.15
CA ILE A 171 -1.34 -13.76 6.12
C ILE A 171 -2.75 -13.40 5.65
N LYS A 172 -3.48 -14.41 5.18
CA LYS A 172 -4.86 -14.26 4.70
C LYS A 172 -5.85 -14.10 5.86
N ILE A 173 -6.72 -13.10 5.75
CA ILE A 173 -7.99 -13.06 6.48
C ILE A 173 -8.99 -14.02 5.84
N LYS A 174 -8.91 -15.32 6.16
CA LYS A 174 -9.96 -16.27 5.76
C LYS A 174 -10.96 -16.47 6.90
N LYS A 175 -12.27 -16.41 6.59
CA LYS A 175 -13.29 -17.16 7.35
C LYS A 175 -12.94 -18.64 7.20
N LYS A 176 -12.30 -19.24 8.21
CA LYS A 176 -12.08 -20.69 8.21
C LYS A 176 -13.42 -21.40 8.46
N PRO A 177 -13.65 -22.57 7.83
CA PRO A 177 -14.76 -23.44 8.20
C PRO A 177 -14.72 -23.71 9.71
N PHE A 178 -15.89 -23.81 10.34
CA PHE A 178 -16.05 -23.85 11.80
C PHE A 178 -15.32 -25.02 12.49
N TRP A 179 -14.93 -26.05 11.74
CA TRP A 179 -14.17 -27.22 12.23
C TRP A 179 -12.67 -26.96 12.46
N LYS A 180 -12.09 -25.84 12.01
CA LYS A 180 -10.65 -25.54 12.22
C LYS A 180 -10.45 -24.69 13.47
N VAL A 181 -10.43 -25.34 14.63
CA VAL A 181 -10.42 -24.73 15.97
C VAL A 181 -9.04 -24.21 16.41
N PHE A 182 -7.92 -24.68 15.84
CA PHE A 182 -6.59 -24.53 16.47
C PHE A 182 -5.56 -23.61 15.81
N ASN A 183 -5.93 -22.64 14.97
CA ASN A 183 -4.95 -21.69 14.43
C ASN A 183 -5.25 -20.26 14.87
N ASN A 184 -4.25 -19.62 15.51
CA ASN A 184 -4.23 -18.19 15.81
C ASN A 184 -4.75 -17.38 14.62
N LYS A 185 -5.95 -16.81 14.78
CA LYS A 185 -6.56 -15.93 13.80
C LYS A 185 -5.84 -14.58 13.88
N ILE A 186 -5.45 -14.03 12.74
CA ILE A 186 -5.09 -12.62 12.66
C ILE A 186 -6.28 -11.81 13.17
N GLN A 187 -6.02 -10.84 14.06
CA GLN A 187 -7.06 -9.93 14.52
C GLN A 187 -7.51 -9.06 13.33
N VAL A 188 -8.82 -8.86 13.20
CA VAL A 188 -9.39 -8.00 12.15
C VAL A 188 -9.82 -6.68 12.80
N ILE A 189 -9.34 -5.56 12.26
CA ILE A 189 -9.68 -4.21 12.71
C ILE A 189 -10.51 -3.54 11.60
N ASN A 190 -11.81 -3.37 11.85
CA ASN A 190 -12.76 -2.79 10.89
C ASN A 190 -12.62 -1.26 10.81
N ASN A 191 -12.99 -0.65 9.68
CA ASN A 191 -12.78 0.80 9.44
C ASN A 191 -11.33 1.23 9.69
N GLY A 192 -10.40 0.31 9.44
CA GLY A 192 -8.98 0.37 9.76
C GLY A 192 -8.16 1.25 8.85
N GLY A 193 -8.75 1.92 7.85
CA GLY A 193 -8.06 2.89 7.00
C GLY A 193 -8.64 3.01 5.59
N TRP A 194 -7.76 3.36 4.65
CA TRP A 194 -8.11 3.67 3.28
C TRP A 194 -7.08 3.08 2.32
N HIS A 195 -7.56 2.56 1.19
CA HIS A 195 -6.74 2.08 0.08
C HIS A 195 -6.99 2.99 -1.13
N PHE A 196 -6.02 3.83 -1.50
CA PHE A 196 -6.15 4.82 -2.59
C PHE A 196 -5.42 4.36 -3.85
N SER A 197 -5.90 3.27 -4.44
CA SER A 197 -5.25 2.66 -5.60
C SER A 197 -5.30 3.57 -6.84
N PHE A 198 -4.23 3.57 -7.63
CA PHE A 198 -4.12 4.32 -8.89
C PHE A 198 -4.48 5.81 -8.80
N LEU A 199 -4.23 6.46 -7.65
CA LEU A 199 -4.39 7.92 -7.50
C LEU A 199 -3.27 8.67 -8.25
N LYS A 200 -3.39 8.68 -9.58
CA LYS A 200 -2.37 9.10 -10.55
C LYS A 200 -3.01 9.71 -11.79
N ASP A 201 -2.24 10.51 -12.53
CA ASP A 201 -2.64 10.94 -13.87
C ASP A 201 -2.55 9.75 -14.86
N PRO A 202 -3.25 9.82 -16.02
CA PRO A 202 -3.30 8.72 -16.97
C PRO A 202 -1.93 8.22 -17.47
N GLU A 203 -0.94 9.10 -17.67
CA GLU A 203 0.39 8.69 -18.15
C GLU A 203 1.15 7.94 -17.05
N SER A 204 1.06 8.43 -15.80
CA SER A 204 1.63 7.73 -14.65
C SER A 204 0.97 6.37 -14.40
N ILE A 205 -0.34 6.23 -14.63
CA ILE A 205 -1.03 4.92 -14.56
C ILE A 205 -0.46 3.96 -15.60
N ARG A 206 -0.33 4.39 -16.86
CA ARG A 206 0.28 3.60 -17.93
C ARG A 206 1.69 3.13 -17.56
N ASN A 207 2.53 4.02 -17.05
CA ASN A 207 3.90 3.69 -16.65
C ASN A 207 3.94 2.71 -15.46
N LYS A 208 3.02 2.87 -14.49
CA LYS A 208 2.85 1.93 -13.38
C LYS A 208 2.45 0.54 -13.89
N ILE A 209 1.46 0.43 -14.77
CA ILE A 209 1.01 -0.86 -15.34
C ILE A 209 2.17 -1.59 -16.02
N LYS A 210 2.96 -0.90 -16.86
CA LYS A 210 4.14 -1.48 -17.52
C LYS A 210 5.20 -2.00 -16.54
N SER A 211 5.38 -1.31 -15.41
CA SER A 211 6.39 -1.64 -14.39
C SER A 211 5.91 -2.67 -13.35
N TYR A 212 4.63 -3.03 -13.36
CA TYR A 212 3.97 -3.77 -12.29
C TYR A 212 4.36 -5.26 -12.27
N SER A 213 4.10 -5.95 -11.16
CA SER A 213 4.28 -7.41 -11.09
C SER A 213 3.19 -8.18 -11.84
N HIS A 214 2.00 -7.60 -11.96
CA HIS A 214 0.84 -8.13 -12.68
C HIS A 214 0.90 -7.80 -14.18
N GLN A 215 1.76 -8.53 -14.90
CA GLN A 215 1.97 -8.32 -16.34
C GLN A 215 0.78 -8.74 -17.21
N GLU A 216 -0.20 -9.47 -16.66
CA GLU A 216 -1.47 -9.77 -17.33
C GLU A 216 -2.26 -8.50 -17.71
N TYR A 217 -2.03 -7.39 -17.01
CA TYR A 217 -2.65 -6.10 -17.32
C TYR A 217 -1.84 -5.23 -18.27
N ASN A 218 -0.66 -5.66 -18.70
CA ASN A 218 0.19 -4.90 -19.63
C ASN A 218 -0.23 -5.16 -21.07
N THR A 219 -1.44 -4.73 -21.43
CA THR A 219 -2.02 -4.83 -22.78
C THR A 219 -2.14 -3.45 -23.41
N GLU A 220 -2.21 -3.36 -24.74
CA GLU A 220 -2.44 -2.09 -25.45
C GLU A 220 -3.69 -1.38 -24.94
N GLU A 221 -4.75 -2.14 -24.69
CA GLU A 221 -6.01 -1.63 -24.16
C GLU A 221 -5.86 -0.99 -22.77
N PHE A 222 -5.20 -1.66 -21.82
CA PHE A 222 -5.05 -1.13 -20.46
C PHE A 222 -3.93 -0.10 -20.31
N THR A 223 -3.10 0.07 -21.35
CA THR A 223 -2.02 1.06 -21.39
C THR A 223 -2.31 2.25 -22.32
N ASP A 224 -3.50 2.30 -22.94
CA ASP A 224 -4.00 3.44 -23.70
C ASP A 224 -4.43 4.57 -22.75
N THR A 225 -3.73 5.71 -22.83
CA THR A 225 -3.98 6.86 -21.95
C THR A 225 -5.32 7.55 -22.20
N ASN A 226 -5.84 7.53 -23.43
CA ASN A 226 -7.17 8.06 -23.73
C ASN A 226 -8.25 7.18 -23.10
N LEU A 227 -8.10 5.86 -23.17
CA LEU A 227 -9.04 4.94 -22.53
C LEU A 227 -8.97 5.04 -21.00
N ILE A 228 -7.77 5.13 -20.41
CA ILE A 228 -7.59 5.38 -18.98
C ILE A 228 -8.29 6.68 -18.57
N LYS A 229 -8.04 7.79 -19.28
CA LYS A 229 -8.66 9.08 -18.99
C LYS A 229 -10.19 9.00 -19.05
N LYS A 230 -10.72 8.35 -20.09
CA LYS A 230 -12.16 8.13 -20.26
C LYS A 230 -12.74 7.35 -19.08
N LYS A 231 -12.18 6.19 -18.75
CA LYS A 231 -12.63 5.35 -17.61
C LYS A 231 -12.62 6.11 -16.29
N ILE A 232 -11.55 6.86 -15.98
CA ILE A 232 -11.48 7.69 -14.78
C ILE A 232 -12.61 8.72 -14.74
N SER A 233 -12.86 9.42 -15.87
CA SER A 233 -13.91 10.44 -15.94
C SER A 233 -15.32 9.88 -15.75
N GLN A 234 -15.54 8.64 -16.19
CA GLN A 234 -16.82 7.93 -16.07
C GLN A 234 -16.96 7.18 -14.74
N GLY A 235 -15.89 7.10 -13.93
CA GLY A 235 -15.88 6.32 -12.70
C GLY A 235 -15.92 4.81 -12.95
N GLU A 236 -15.32 4.36 -14.04
CA GLU A 236 -15.29 2.95 -14.46
C GLU A 236 -13.98 2.26 -14.05
N ASP A 237 -14.03 0.92 -13.96
CA ASP A 237 -12.86 0.11 -13.66
C ASP A 237 -11.79 0.18 -14.77
N LEU A 238 -10.54 0.39 -14.36
CA LEU A 238 -9.40 0.46 -15.29
C LEU A 238 -9.19 -0.85 -16.07
N PHE A 239 -9.50 -2.00 -15.48
CA PHE A 239 -9.11 -3.34 -15.95
C PHE A 239 -10.30 -4.21 -16.38
N GLN A 240 -11.47 -3.61 -16.68
CA GLN A 240 -12.69 -4.31 -17.12
C GLN A 240 -13.16 -5.42 -16.17
N ARG A 241 -12.88 -5.28 -14.88
CA ARG A 241 -13.43 -6.16 -13.86
C ARG A 241 -14.88 -5.76 -13.60
N ASN A 242 -15.67 -6.68 -13.05
CA ASN A 242 -17.06 -6.40 -12.66
C ASN A 242 -17.14 -5.60 -11.34
N ILE A 243 -16.48 -4.44 -11.32
CA ILE A 243 -16.38 -3.55 -10.16
C ILE A 243 -17.24 -2.32 -10.41
N LYS A 244 -18.07 -1.98 -9.42
CA LYS A 244 -18.89 -0.77 -9.42
C LYS A 244 -18.28 0.24 -8.48
N TYR A 245 -18.15 1.47 -8.95
CA TYR A 245 -17.70 2.58 -8.15
C TYR A 245 -18.85 3.53 -7.79
N LYS A 246 -18.79 4.08 -6.59
CA LYS A 246 -19.71 5.10 -6.10
C LYS A 246 -18.91 6.31 -5.65
N LYS A 247 -19.36 7.50 -6.07
CA LYS A 247 -18.87 8.78 -5.52
C LYS A 247 -19.38 8.92 -4.08
N ILE A 248 -18.46 9.15 -3.16
CA ILE A 248 -18.75 9.31 -1.73
C ILE A 248 -18.47 10.77 -1.34
N THR A 249 -19.30 11.32 -0.46
CA THR A 249 -19.05 12.66 0.10
C THR A 249 -17.84 12.60 1.02
N ILE A 250 -16.90 13.53 0.88
CA ILE A 250 -15.77 13.64 1.79
C ILE A 250 -16.24 14.24 3.12
N ASP A 251 -16.41 13.37 4.10
CA ASP A 251 -16.86 13.64 5.47
C ASP A 251 -15.77 13.30 6.50
N ASN A 252 -16.15 13.27 7.78
CA ASN A 252 -15.26 12.96 8.91
C ASN A 252 -14.72 11.52 8.94
N THR A 253 -15.10 10.67 7.99
CA THR A 253 -14.57 9.30 7.84
C THR A 253 -13.34 9.22 6.95
N PHE A 254 -12.93 10.33 6.31
CA PHE A 254 -11.69 10.45 5.55
C PHE A 254 -10.52 10.90 6.44
N PRO A 255 -9.26 10.77 5.98
CA PRO A 255 -8.13 11.36 6.67
C PRO A 255 -8.36 12.86 6.91
N GLU A 256 -8.15 13.30 8.15
CA GLU A 256 -8.36 14.70 8.55
C GLU A 256 -7.54 15.67 7.67
N TYR A 257 -6.37 15.23 7.23
CA TYR A 257 -5.54 15.98 6.30
C TYR A 257 -6.24 16.26 4.96
N ILE A 258 -6.95 15.30 4.38
CA ILE A 258 -7.73 15.49 3.15
C ILE A 258 -8.87 16.48 3.39
N ILE A 259 -9.59 16.32 4.51
CA ILE A 259 -10.74 17.17 4.85
C ILE A 259 -10.31 18.63 4.97
N LYS A 260 -9.19 18.89 5.64
CA LYS A 260 -8.66 20.25 5.85
C LYS A 260 -8.02 20.86 4.60
N ASN A 261 -7.68 20.04 3.60
CA ASN A 261 -6.96 20.47 2.40
C ASN A 261 -7.71 20.10 1.11
N LYS A 262 -9.05 20.13 1.12
CA LYS A 262 -9.87 19.75 -0.05
C LYS A 262 -9.46 20.47 -1.34
N GLU A 263 -9.17 21.77 -1.27
CA GLU A 263 -8.72 22.56 -2.42
C GLU A 263 -7.40 22.06 -3.02
N LYS A 264 -6.45 21.61 -2.19
CA LYS A 264 -5.19 21.00 -2.65
C LYS A 264 -5.46 19.74 -3.47
N PHE A 265 -6.52 19.00 -3.11
CA PHE A 265 -6.88 17.73 -3.72
C PHE A 265 -8.02 17.83 -4.73
N LYS A 266 -8.42 19.03 -5.17
CA LYS A 266 -9.59 19.23 -6.03
C LYS A 266 -9.54 18.39 -7.32
N ASP A 267 -8.37 18.24 -7.93
CA ASP A 267 -8.20 17.46 -9.16
C ASP A 267 -8.31 15.93 -8.92
N TRP A 268 -8.25 15.51 -7.66
CA TRP A 268 -8.34 14.12 -7.21
C TRP A 268 -9.71 13.77 -6.63
N ILE A 269 -10.68 14.69 -6.65
CA ILE A 269 -12.03 14.55 -6.09
C ILE A 269 -13.05 14.74 -7.22
N VAL A 270 -14.11 13.93 -7.24
CA VAL A 270 -15.16 13.92 -8.30
C VAL A 270 -16.58 13.93 -7.78
#